data_AF-A0A0F9GF61-F1
#
_entry.id   AF-A0A0F9GF61-F1
#
_cell.length_a   1.000
_cell.length_b   1.000
_cell.length_c   1.000
_cell.angle_alpha   90.00
_cell.angle_beta   90.00
_cell.angle_gamma   90.00
#
_symmetry.space_group_name_H-M   'P 1'
#
loop_
_entity.id
_entity.type
_entity.pdbx_description
1 polymer ?
#
loop_
_entity_poly.entity_id
_entity_poly.type
_entity_poly.pdbx_seq_one_letter_code
_entity_poly.pdbx_strand_id
1 'polypeptide(L)'
;MSASKDTILSNKENRKLLRRNRNVAFLFIAFAGVLCYFLLGPFISVSVIVVLILNSLFTVPAAYALVLNRFGGRVSFVCPEGLNFKLPFIDSAKNGYLHSLKLKTMRITFFFFSKDKRKMELKALIRYQTNPHILNRENLLPRMIDVDQNEITDGLRSKVESVIGKLGRTRSWEDFHGNSVGVEYYLWSVLGLIRPIHVRPREFFEEKVEEESVINFDKDYPGLLEKLDEYLPENSNEVSADRRLEFYKEFSGPIGEVLRAHQNLNVFSKDEEAYGIDVLEFTLEELGVTETTEKAMESDRNAKVISTAVRRTAREILDDLPGVSPQRALTSAEAASGVAEQTNYVVEGGEHKPLVLLGKGA
;
A
#
# COMPACT_ATOMS: atom_id res chain seq x y z
N MET A 1 43.10 -65.38 -84.81
CA MET A 1 42.77 -65.18 -83.38
C MET A 1 43.45 -63.93 -82.78
N SER A 2 43.52 -62.79 -83.49
CA SER A 2 44.16 -61.56 -82.98
C SER A 2 43.18 -60.47 -82.52
N ALA A 3 41.93 -60.48 -83.01
CA ALA A 3 40.95 -59.42 -82.75
C ALA A 3 40.30 -59.45 -81.34
N SER A 4 40.56 -60.47 -80.51
CA SER A 4 39.93 -60.62 -79.18
C SER A 4 40.74 -59.98 -78.04
N LYS A 5 42.07 -59.86 -78.19
CA LYS A 5 42.93 -59.27 -77.14
C LYS A 5 42.85 -57.74 -77.12
N ASP A 6 42.75 -57.10 -78.27
CA ASP A 6 42.71 -55.64 -78.38
C ASP A 6 41.41 -55.04 -77.82
N THR A 7 40.28 -55.73 -77.97
CA THR A 7 38.98 -55.32 -77.41
C THR A 7 38.94 -55.43 -75.89
N ILE A 8 39.63 -56.42 -75.31
CA ILE A 8 39.73 -56.60 -73.85
C ILE A 8 40.66 -55.56 -73.23
N LEU A 9 41.77 -55.23 -73.90
CA LEU A 9 42.69 -54.15 -73.49
C LEU A 9 42.01 -52.78 -73.53
N SER A 10 41.29 -52.46 -74.61
CA SER A 10 40.50 -51.23 -74.75
C SER A 10 39.44 -51.07 -73.63
N ASN A 11 38.73 -52.16 -73.29
CA ASN A 11 37.72 -52.13 -72.23
C ASN A 11 38.34 -51.98 -70.82
N LYS A 12 39.55 -52.53 -70.60
CA LYS A 12 40.28 -52.39 -69.33
C LYS A 12 40.82 -50.96 -69.14
N GLU A 13 41.29 -50.32 -70.21
CA GLU A 13 41.72 -48.92 -70.21
C GLU A 13 40.54 -47.96 -70.02
N ASN A 14 39.40 -48.20 -70.69
CA ASN A 14 38.19 -47.42 -70.49
C ASN A 14 37.65 -47.51 -69.06
N ARG A 15 37.70 -48.69 -68.42
CA ARG A 15 37.34 -48.85 -66.99
C ARG A 15 38.32 -48.12 -66.06
N LYS A 16 39.61 -48.06 -66.40
CA LYS A 16 40.63 -47.33 -65.64
C LYS A 16 40.45 -45.82 -65.76
N LEU A 17 40.10 -45.33 -66.95
CA LEU A 17 39.74 -43.93 -67.21
C LEU A 17 38.43 -43.53 -66.49
N LEU A 18 37.41 -44.38 -66.50
CA LEU A 18 36.16 -44.14 -65.75
C LEU A 18 36.36 -44.08 -64.23
N ARG A 19 37.22 -44.95 -63.67
CA ARG A 19 37.59 -44.88 -62.25
C ARG A 19 38.39 -43.62 -61.91
N ARG A 20 39.31 -43.22 -62.79
CA ARG A 20 40.08 -41.97 -62.63
C ARG A 20 39.18 -40.74 -62.70
N ASN A 21 38.24 -40.70 -63.64
CA ASN A 21 37.29 -39.59 -63.78
C ASN A 21 36.30 -39.52 -62.61
N ARG A 22 35.85 -40.66 -62.06
CA ARG A 22 35.06 -40.68 -60.82
C ARG A 22 35.83 -40.08 -59.65
N ASN A 23 37.09 -40.49 -59.45
CA ASN A 23 37.89 -39.97 -58.33
C ASN A 23 38.17 -38.47 -58.47
N VAL A 24 38.38 -37.97 -59.69
CA VAL A 24 38.53 -36.54 -59.96
C VAL A 24 37.23 -35.78 -59.70
N ALA A 25 36.08 -36.32 -60.14
CA ALA A 25 34.77 -35.71 -59.86
C ALA A 25 34.46 -35.65 -58.35
N PHE A 26 34.76 -36.72 -57.60
CA PHE A 26 34.63 -36.72 -56.14
C PHE A 26 35.52 -35.66 -55.48
N LEU A 27 36.77 -35.50 -55.96
CA LEU A 27 37.69 -34.48 -55.43
C LEU A 27 37.18 -33.06 -55.72
N PHE A 28 36.63 -32.82 -56.91
CA PHE A 28 36.03 -31.54 -57.29
C PHE A 28 34.79 -31.22 -56.45
N ILE A 29 33.91 -32.19 -56.19
CA ILE A 29 32.72 -32.00 -55.35
C ILE A 29 33.13 -31.71 -53.90
N ALA A 30 34.12 -32.44 -53.36
CA ALA A 30 34.64 -32.20 -52.03
C ALA A 30 35.30 -30.81 -51.92
N PHE A 31 36.10 -30.42 -52.90
CA PHE A 31 36.74 -29.10 -52.94
C PHE A 31 35.72 -27.97 -53.10
N ALA A 32 34.71 -28.14 -53.97
CA ALA A 32 33.61 -27.19 -54.11
C ALA A 32 32.79 -27.06 -52.82
N GLY A 33 32.56 -28.16 -52.10
CA GLY A 33 31.89 -28.14 -50.79
C GLY A 33 32.69 -27.39 -49.73
N VAL A 34 34.00 -27.64 -49.65
CA VAL A 34 34.91 -26.92 -48.73
C VAL A 34 34.98 -25.44 -49.09
N LEU A 35 35.15 -25.10 -50.37
CA LEU A 35 35.18 -23.71 -50.84
C LEU A 35 33.85 -22.99 -50.57
N CYS A 36 32.72 -23.66 -50.76
CA CYS A 36 31.39 -23.12 -50.46
C CYS A 36 31.21 -22.89 -48.95
N TYR A 37 31.71 -23.77 -48.08
CA TYR A 37 31.71 -23.55 -46.63
C TYR A 37 32.60 -22.38 -46.22
N PHE A 38 33.80 -22.23 -46.81
CA PHE A 38 34.68 -21.10 -46.51
C PHE A 38 34.12 -19.76 -47.03
N LEU A 39 33.43 -19.78 -48.17
CA LEU A 39 32.85 -18.57 -48.76
C LEU A 39 31.51 -18.19 -48.14
N LEU A 40 30.58 -19.12 -47.94
CA LEU A 40 29.23 -18.85 -47.44
C LEU A 40 29.07 -19.05 -45.93
N GLY A 41 29.88 -19.91 -45.31
CA GLY A 41 29.83 -20.18 -43.87
C GLY A 41 29.93 -18.93 -43.02
N PRO A 42 30.89 -18.01 -43.26
CA PRO A 42 30.99 -16.76 -42.51
C PRO A 42 29.75 -15.88 -42.65
N PHE A 43 29.16 -15.78 -43.86
CA PHE A 43 27.95 -14.99 -44.08
C PHE A 43 26.76 -15.58 -43.32
N ILE A 44 26.60 -16.90 -43.33
CA ILE A 44 25.54 -17.59 -42.57
C ILE A 44 25.74 -17.36 -41.08
N SER A 45 26.95 -17.52 -40.56
CA SER A 45 27.25 -17.29 -39.14
C SER A 45 26.97 -15.85 -38.72
N VAL A 46 27.42 -14.86 -39.50
CA VAL A 46 27.13 -13.44 -39.24
C VAL A 46 25.63 -13.17 -39.29
N SER A 47 24.92 -13.71 -40.27
CA SER A 47 23.47 -13.54 -40.41
C SER A 47 22.72 -14.12 -39.20
N VAL A 48 23.12 -15.32 -38.74
CA VAL A 48 22.55 -15.94 -37.54
C VAL A 48 22.82 -15.08 -36.30
N ILE A 49 24.04 -14.56 -36.14
CA ILE A 49 24.37 -13.67 -35.01
C ILE A 49 23.53 -12.39 -35.04
N VAL A 50 23.39 -11.75 -36.20
CA VAL A 50 22.58 -10.53 -36.35
C VAL A 50 21.12 -10.81 -36.03
N VAL A 51 20.55 -11.91 -36.55
CA VAL A 51 19.16 -12.30 -36.24
C VAL A 51 18.99 -12.57 -34.74
N LEU A 52 19.95 -13.21 -34.09
CA LEU A 52 19.91 -13.45 -32.64
C LEU A 52 19.95 -12.13 -31.86
N ILE A 53 20.83 -11.19 -32.20
CA ILE A 53 20.91 -9.87 -31.55
C ILE A 53 19.60 -9.10 -31.73
N LEU A 54 19.04 -9.08 -32.94
CA LEU A 54 17.78 -8.38 -33.22
C LEU A 54 16.60 -9.02 -32.46
N ASN A 55 16.56 -10.35 -32.38
CA ASN A 55 15.52 -11.04 -31.62
C ASN A 55 15.71 -10.93 -30.09
N SER A 56 16.92 -10.60 -29.65
CA SER A 56 17.24 -10.33 -28.24
C SER A 56 16.82 -8.95 -27.76
N LEU A 57 16.66 -7.99 -28.66
CA LEU A 57 16.19 -6.65 -28.31
C LEU A 57 14.67 -6.62 -28.24
N PHE A 58 14.13 -6.04 -27.17
CA PHE A 58 12.71 -5.80 -27.03
C PHE A 58 12.47 -4.52 -26.24
N THR A 59 11.31 -3.90 -26.44
CA THR A 59 10.95 -2.65 -25.76
C THR A 59 9.79 -2.90 -24.81
N VAL A 60 9.94 -2.49 -23.56
CA VAL A 60 8.88 -2.48 -22.56
C VAL A 60 8.15 -1.13 -22.65
N PRO A 61 6.81 -1.10 -22.79
CA PRO A 61 6.05 0.15 -22.82
C PRO A 61 6.24 0.98 -21.55
N ALA A 62 6.09 2.30 -21.67
CA ALA A 62 6.17 3.21 -20.52
C ALA A 62 5.15 2.86 -19.42
N ALA A 63 5.55 3.03 -18.16
CA ALA A 63 4.78 2.65 -16.97
C ALA A 63 4.47 1.15 -16.85
N TYR A 64 5.29 0.29 -17.46
CA TYR A 64 5.24 -1.16 -17.24
C TYR A 64 6.64 -1.71 -16.94
N ALA A 65 6.67 -2.83 -16.22
CA ALA A 65 7.84 -3.66 -16.02
C ALA A 65 7.57 -5.07 -16.54
N LEU A 66 8.56 -5.69 -17.18
CA LEU A 66 8.45 -7.06 -17.65
C LEU A 66 9.32 -7.97 -16.78
N VAL A 67 8.74 -9.07 -16.27
CA VAL A 67 9.54 -10.11 -15.62
C VAL A 67 9.96 -11.16 -16.63
N LEU A 68 11.27 -11.41 -16.71
CA LEU A 68 11.85 -12.47 -17.52
C LEU A 68 12.38 -13.59 -16.63
N ASN A 69 12.16 -14.83 -17.08
CA ASN A 69 12.66 -16.03 -16.43
C ASN A 69 13.80 -16.63 -17.23
N ARG A 70 14.94 -16.79 -16.57
CA ARG A 70 16.16 -17.40 -17.11
C ARG A 70 16.27 -18.86 -16.66
N PHE A 71 16.78 -19.73 -17.54
CA PHE A 71 16.98 -21.16 -17.28
C PHE A 71 15.71 -21.88 -16.79
N GLY A 72 14.56 -21.61 -17.42
CA GLY A 72 13.29 -22.27 -17.07
C GLY A 72 12.71 -21.85 -15.72
N GLY A 73 13.06 -20.66 -15.20
CA GLY A 73 12.49 -20.09 -13.97
C GLY A 73 13.38 -20.21 -12.73
N ARG A 74 14.65 -20.59 -12.88
CA ARG A 74 15.61 -20.62 -11.76
C ARG A 74 16.05 -19.23 -11.31
N VAL A 75 16.06 -18.29 -12.24
CA VAL A 75 16.41 -16.90 -11.99
C VAL A 75 15.38 -16.03 -12.70
N SER A 76 14.78 -15.10 -11.98
CA SER A 76 13.87 -14.11 -12.53
C SER A 76 14.53 -12.74 -12.46
N PHE A 77 14.35 -11.92 -13.48
CA PHE A 77 14.85 -10.54 -13.48
C PHE A 77 13.80 -9.59 -14.03
N VAL A 78 13.77 -8.38 -13.48
CA VAL A 78 12.83 -7.33 -13.87
C VAL A 78 13.48 -6.43 -14.92
N CYS A 79 12.80 -6.25 -16.04
CA CYS A 79 13.16 -5.33 -17.09
C CYS A 79 12.34 -4.04 -16.91
N PRO A 80 12.98 -2.88 -16.66
CA PRO A 80 12.27 -1.61 -16.56
C PRO A 80 11.71 -1.17 -17.92
N GLU A 81 10.99 -0.04 -17.94
CA GLU A 81 10.52 0.57 -19.17
C GLU A 81 11.67 0.88 -20.15
N GLY A 82 11.36 0.86 -21.45
CA GLY A 82 12.33 1.18 -22.49
C GLY A 82 13.00 -0.06 -23.12
N LEU A 83 14.15 0.16 -23.75
CA LEU A 83 14.86 -0.87 -24.51
C LEU A 83 15.60 -1.82 -23.58
N ASN A 84 15.31 -3.11 -23.70
CA ASN A 84 15.89 -4.16 -22.89
C ASN A 84 16.45 -5.28 -23.77
N PHE A 85 17.27 -6.12 -23.14
CA PHE A 85 17.95 -7.23 -23.79
C PHE A 85 17.60 -8.55 -23.11
N LYS A 86 17.20 -9.55 -23.90
CA LYS A 86 16.98 -10.93 -23.45
C LYS A 86 17.98 -11.87 -24.12
N LEU A 87 18.48 -12.85 -23.39
CA LEU A 87 19.28 -13.93 -23.95
C LEU A 87 18.37 -14.88 -24.73
N PRO A 88 18.62 -15.08 -26.05
CA PRO A 88 17.76 -15.93 -26.86
C PRO A 88 17.89 -17.38 -26.37
N PHE A 89 16.78 -18.12 -26.37
CA PHE A 89 16.64 -19.51 -25.88
C PHE A 89 16.84 -19.75 -24.37
N ILE A 90 17.46 -18.83 -23.65
CA ILE A 90 17.67 -18.94 -22.19
C ILE A 90 16.59 -18.19 -21.43
N ASP A 91 16.25 -16.98 -21.90
CA ASP A 91 15.27 -16.11 -21.28
C ASP A 91 13.89 -16.35 -21.92
N SER A 92 12.89 -16.51 -21.06
CA SER A 92 11.50 -16.71 -21.44
C SER A 92 10.64 -15.63 -20.80
N ALA A 93 9.91 -14.89 -21.64
CA ALA A 93 8.78 -14.09 -21.20
C ALA A 93 7.58 -15.03 -21.21
N LYS A 94 7.04 -15.37 -20.05
CA LYS A 94 5.68 -15.92 -20.03
C LYS A 94 4.74 -14.76 -20.35
N ASN A 95 3.81 -14.96 -21.27
CA ASN A 95 2.72 -14.01 -21.52
C ASN A 95 1.92 -13.87 -20.21
N GLY A 96 1.95 -12.70 -19.58
CA GLY A 96 1.28 -12.45 -18.29
C GLY A 96 2.12 -11.69 -17.26
N TYR A 97 3.42 -11.56 -17.49
CA TYR A 97 4.37 -10.96 -16.55
C TYR A 97 4.66 -9.47 -16.85
N LEU A 98 3.69 -8.77 -17.45
CA LEU A 98 3.75 -7.33 -17.67
C LEU A 98 3.04 -6.65 -16.50
N HIS A 99 3.80 -6.08 -15.58
CA HIS A 99 3.28 -5.41 -14.40
C HIS A 99 3.13 -3.93 -14.67
N SER A 100 1.93 -3.40 -14.45
CA SER A 100 1.69 -1.97 -14.53
C SER A 100 2.36 -1.28 -13.35
N LEU A 101 3.29 -0.38 -13.64
CA LEU A 101 3.91 0.55 -12.66
C LEU A 101 3.04 1.79 -12.43
N LYS A 102 1.87 1.89 -13.09
CA LYS A 102 0.95 3.00 -12.90
C LYS A 102 0.51 3.11 -11.44
N LEU A 103 0.44 4.35 -10.98
CA LEU A 103 -0.15 4.71 -9.69
C LEU A 103 -1.56 4.13 -9.56
N LYS A 104 -1.78 3.36 -8.51
CA LYS A 104 -3.09 2.85 -8.10
C LYS A 104 -3.56 3.66 -6.91
N THR A 105 -4.86 3.97 -6.90
CA THR A 105 -5.52 4.62 -5.76
C THR A 105 -6.57 3.67 -5.23
N MET A 106 -6.52 3.42 -3.92
CA MET A 106 -7.46 2.58 -3.21
C MET A 106 -8.15 3.40 -2.13
N ARG A 107 -9.47 3.25 -2.01
CA ARG A 107 -10.24 3.82 -0.91
C ARG A 107 -10.52 2.76 0.13
N ILE A 108 -10.21 3.06 1.38
CA ILE A 108 -10.53 2.20 2.52
C ILE A 108 -11.58 2.89 3.41
N THR A 109 -12.55 2.11 3.87
CA THR A 109 -13.58 2.55 4.79
C THR A 109 -13.85 1.46 5.82
N PHE A 110 -13.74 1.80 7.09
CA PHE A 110 -14.01 0.86 8.19
C PHE A 110 -14.42 1.60 9.46
N PHE A 111 -14.93 0.83 10.43
CA PHE A 111 -15.34 1.33 11.72
C PHE A 111 -14.43 0.82 12.83
N PHE A 112 -14.20 1.65 13.85
CA PHE A 112 -13.47 1.27 15.05
C PHE A 112 -14.06 1.97 16.28
N PHE A 113 -13.59 1.60 17.47
CA PHE A 113 -14.04 2.21 18.72
C PHE A 113 -12.92 3.00 19.38
N SER A 114 -13.26 4.19 19.86
CA SER A 114 -12.41 5.01 20.72
C SER A 114 -12.45 4.52 22.19
N LYS A 115 -11.59 5.10 23.04
CA LYS A 115 -11.47 4.77 24.47
C LYS A 115 -12.77 5.04 25.21
N ASP A 116 -13.48 6.09 24.82
CA ASP A 116 -14.79 6.47 25.32
C ASP A 116 -15.95 5.71 24.62
N LYS A 117 -15.63 4.59 23.95
CA LYS A 117 -16.56 3.64 23.34
C LYS A 117 -17.42 4.24 22.22
N ARG A 118 -16.98 5.34 21.59
CA ARG A 118 -17.68 5.89 20.42
C ARG A 118 -17.33 5.08 19.19
N LYS A 119 -18.34 4.75 18.40
CA LYS A 119 -18.14 4.12 17.09
C LYS A 119 -17.71 5.21 16.11
N MET A 120 -16.49 5.10 15.63
CA MET A 120 -15.88 6.00 14.67
C MET A 120 -15.83 5.35 13.30
N GLU A 121 -15.94 6.18 12.25
CA GLU A 121 -15.73 5.82 10.86
C GLU A 121 -14.46 6.51 10.35
N LEU A 122 -13.62 5.75 9.67
CA LEU A 122 -12.43 6.27 8.97
C LEU A 122 -12.59 6.00 7.48
N LYS A 123 -12.46 7.05 6.67
CA LYS A 123 -12.33 6.99 5.22
C LYS A 123 -11.00 7.57 4.81
N ALA A 124 -10.22 6.79 4.05
CA ALA A 124 -8.91 7.21 3.60
C ALA A 124 -8.61 6.71 2.19
N LEU A 125 -7.70 7.41 1.52
CA LEU A 125 -7.13 7.02 0.24
C LEU A 125 -5.69 6.59 0.45
N ILE A 126 -5.34 5.44 -0.12
CA ILE A 126 -3.97 4.96 -0.20
C ILE A 126 -3.57 4.97 -1.66
N ARG A 127 -2.52 5.73 -1.98
CA ARG A 127 -1.89 5.73 -3.29
C ARG A 127 -0.63 4.88 -3.22
N TYR A 128 -0.56 3.90 -4.10
CA TYR A 128 0.57 2.97 -4.15
C TYR A 128 0.88 2.60 -5.59
N GLN A 129 2.10 2.15 -5.83
CA GLN A 129 2.53 1.63 -7.13
C GLN A 129 3.32 0.34 -6.94
N THR A 130 3.39 -0.49 -7.97
CA THR A 130 4.29 -1.65 -7.95
C THR A 130 5.73 -1.17 -8.03
N ASN A 131 6.60 -1.68 -7.16
CA ASN A 131 8.01 -1.28 -7.15
C ASN A 131 8.91 -2.37 -7.76
N PRO A 132 9.57 -2.08 -8.90
CA PRO A 132 10.43 -3.07 -9.58
C PRO A 132 11.70 -3.41 -8.80
N HIS A 133 12.18 -2.54 -7.90
CA HIS A 133 13.36 -2.80 -7.07
C HIS A 133 13.07 -3.86 -6.00
N ILE A 134 11.88 -3.86 -5.41
CA ILE A 134 11.44 -4.89 -4.44
C ILE A 134 11.35 -6.24 -5.15
N LEU A 135 10.77 -6.26 -6.34
CA LEU A 135 10.65 -7.47 -7.16
C LEU A 135 12.03 -8.10 -7.39
N ASN A 136 13.06 -7.30 -7.67
CA ASN A 136 14.40 -7.81 -7.99
C ASN A 136 15.19 -8.38 -6.79
N ARG A 137 14.67 -8.32 -5.55
CA ARG A 137 15.32 -8.94 -4.38
C ARG A 137 15.15 -10.47 -4.36
N GLU A 138 16.24 -11.15 -3.98
CA GLU A 138 16.48 -12.60 -3.98
C GLU A 138 15.23 -13.49 -3.78
N ASN A 139 14.55 -13.84 -4.89
CA ASN A 139 13.43 -14.80 -4.97
C ASN A 139 12.04 -14.33 -4.49
N LEU A 140 11.79 -13.03 -4.34
CA LEU A 140 10.42 -12.54 -4.04
C LEU A 140 9.53 -12.48 -5.29
N LEU A 141 10.13 -12.34 -6.47
CA LEU A 141 9.46 -12.28 -7.77
C LEU A 141 8.34 -13.32 -7.97
N PRO A 142 8.57 -14.64 -7.84
CA PRO A 142 7.53 -15.63 -8.07
C PRO A 142 6.34 -15.50 -7.13
N ARG A 143 6.57 -15.04 -5.89
CA ARG A 143 5.50 -14.84 -4.90
C ARG A 143 4.69 -13.58 -5.18
N MET A 144 5.34 -12.53 -5.66
CA MET A 144 4.74 -11.21 -5.88
C MET A 144 3.93 -11.10 -7.17
N ILE A 145 4.30 -11.88 -8.18
CA ILE A 145 3.57 -11.88 -9.46
C ILE A 145 2.15 -12.43 -9.30
N ASP A 146 1.94 -13.30 -8.30
CA ASP A 146 0.67 -13.97 -8.04
C ASP A 146 -0.20 -13.24 -6.99
N VAL A 147 0.27 -12.14 -6.40
CA VAL A 147 -0.51 -11.39 -5.40
C VAL A 147 -1.65 -10.66 -6.09
N ASP A 148 -2.88 -11.07 -5.74
CA ASP A 148 -4.09 -10.44 -6.27
C ASP A 148 -4.25 -9.01 -5.71
N GLN A 149 -4.86 -8.12 -6.49
CA GLN A 149 -5.09 -6.75 -6.07
C GLN A 149 -6.01 -6.67 -4.82
N ASN A 150 -6.90 -7.66 -4.64
CA ASN A 150 -7.72 -7.75 -3.43
C ASN A 150 -6.89 -8.12 -2.21
N GLU A 151 -5.87 -8.97 -2.35
CA GLU A 151 -4.98 -9.35 -1.24
C GLU A 151 -4.16 -8.16 -0.74
N ILE A 152 -3.65 -7.34 -1.66
CA ILE A 152 -2.98 -6.07 -1.32
C ILE A 152 -3.95 -5.15 -0.58
N THR A 153 -5.18 -5.04 -1.08
CA THR A 153 -6.22 -4.17 -0.52
C THR A 153 -6.59 -4.58 0.90
N ASP A 154 -6.88 -5.86 1.10
CA ASP A 154 -7.25 -6.42 2.40
C ASP A 154 -6.08 -6.37 3.38
N GLY A 155 -4.86 -6.61 2.90
CA GLY A 155 -3.64 -6.53 3.69
C GLY A 155 -3.38 -5.13 4.26
N LEU A 156 -3.34 -4.13 3.38
CA LEU A 156 -3.15 -2.72 3.76
C LEU A 156 -4.30 -2.24 4.66
N ARG A 157 -5.55 -2.56 4.31
CA ARG A 157 -6.72 -2.25 5.14
C ARG A 157 -6.60 -2.85 6.53
N SER A 158 -6.31 -4.14 6.64
CA SER A 158 -6.17 -4.85 7.91
C SER A 158 -5.05 -4.27 8.77
N LYS A 159 -3.94 -3.85 8.14
CA LYS A 159 -2.86 -3.17 8.84
C LYS A 159 -3.31 -1.83 9.43
N VAL A 160 -3.99 -1.00 8.64
CA VAL A 160 -4.54 0.29 9.11
C VAL A 160 -5.56 0.07 10.22
N GLU A 161 -6.49 -0.87 10.05
CA GLU A 161 -7.50 -1.26 11.05
C GLU A 161 -6.85 -1.71 12.37
N SER A 162 -5.79 -2.52 12.31
CA SER A 162 -5.05 -2.98 13.47
C SER A 162 -4.36 -1.84 14.21
N VAL A 163 -3.73 -0.92 13.47
CA VAL A 163 -3.00 0.23 14.03
C VAL A 163 -3.96 1.22 14.67
N ILE A 164 -5.03 1.60 13.96
CA ILE A 164 -6.06 2.49 14.47
C ILE A 164 -6.86 1.83 15.58
N GLY A 165 -7.17 0.55 15.50
CA GLY A 165 -7.86 -0.17 16.57
C GLY A 165 -7.07 -0.19 17.88
N LYS A 166 -5.74 -0.31 17.82
CA LYS A 166 -4.87 -0.20 19.00
C LYS A 166 -4.89 1.23 19.57
N LEU A 167 -4.75 2.23 18.70
CA LEU A 167 -4.80 3.64 19.09
C LEU A 167 -6.16 4.01 19.70
N GLY A 168 -7.24 3.51 19.10
CA GLY A 168 -8.63 3.68 19.54
C GLY A 168 -8.86 3.21 20.96
N ARG A 169 -8.20 2.14 21.41
CA ARG A 169 -8.29 1.67 22.81
C ARG A 169 -7.69 2.67 23.82
N THR A 170 -6.77 3.51 23.38
CA THR A 170 -6.01 4.42 24.25
C THR A 170 -6.46 5.88 24.15
N ARG A 171 -7.13 6.27 23.06
CA ARG A 171 -7.46 7.66 22.73
C ARG A 171 -8.95 7.92 22.70
N SER A 172 -9.37 9.09 23.20
CA SER A 172 -10.79 9.49 23.13
C SER A 172 -11.13 10.02 21.74
N TRP A 173 -12.42 10.14 21.45
CA TRP A 173 -12.88 10.81 20.23
C TRP A 173 -12.27 12.21 20.05
N GLU A 174 -12.19 13.00 21.12
CA GLU A 174 -11.64 14.36 21.07
C GLU A 174 -10.18 14.37 20.61
N ASP A 175 -9.38 13.38 21.04
CA ASP A 175 -8.00 13.23 20.58
C ASP A 175 -7.92 12.99 19.08
N PHE A 176 -8.80 12.15 18.53
CA PHE A 176 -8.86 11.86 17.10
C PHE A 176 -9.35 13.05 16.30
N HIS A 177 -10.43 13.70 16.75
CA HIS A 177 -11.00 14.84 16.07
C HIS A 177 -10.03 16.03 16.06
N GLY A 178 -9.39 16.31 17.19
CA GLY A 178 -8.42 17.41 17.32
C GLY A 178 -7.10 17.16 16.60
N ASN A 179 -6.77 15.91 16.27
CA ASN A 179 -5.50 15.51 15.67
C ASN A 179 -5.64 14.68 14.38
N SER A 180 -6.66 14.95 13.55
CA SER A 180 -6.87 14.24 12.29
C SER A 180 -5.63 14.24 11.37
N VAL A 181 -4.95 15.38 11.27
CA VAL A 181 -3.66 15.50 10.55
C VAL A 181 -2.59 14.59 11.14
N GLY A 182 -2.51 14.53 12.47
CA GLY A 182 -1.57 13.63 13.15
C GLY A 182 -1.89 12.15 12.90
N VAL A 183 -3.17 11.80 12.79
CA VAL A 183 -3.61 10.44 12.44
C VAL A 183 -3.17 10.08 11.01
N GLU A 184 -3.34 11.00 10.06
CA GLU A 184 -2.93 10.81 8.66
C GLU A 184 -1.42 10.49 8.56
N TYR A 185 -0.57 11.38 9.07
CA TYR A 185 0.88 11.20 8.99
C TYR A 185 1.40 10.04 9.84
N TYR A 186 0.74 9.75 10.97
CA TYR A 186 1.04 8.55 11.75
C TYR A 186 0.82 7.28 10.93
N LEU A 187 -0.33 7.17 10.26
CA LEU A 187 -0.64 6.01 9.43
C LEU A 187 0.26 5.92 8.20
N TRP A 188 0.52 7.05 7.54
CA TRP A 188 1.44 7.08 6.42
C TRP A 188 2.83 6.58 6.84
N SER A 189 3.34 7.06 7.97
CA SER A 189 4.62 6.64 8.53
C SER A 189 4.67 5.17 8.91
N VAL A 190 3.55 4.59 9.38
CA VAL A 190 3.47 3.16 9.71
C VAL A 190 3.43 2.26 8.48
N LEU A 191 2.86 2.74 7.37
CA LEU A 191 2.74 1.97 6.13
C LEU A 191 3.97 2.08 5.23
N GLY A 192 4.56 3.27 5.11
CA GLY A 192 5.61 3.57 4.13
C GLY A 192 7.05 3.49 4.65
N LEU A 193 7.27 3.26 5.95
CA LEU A 193 8.61 3.18 6.52
C LEU A 193 8.87 1.84 7.20
N ILE A 194 10.11 1.34 7.12
CA ILE A 194 10.57 0.18 7.91
C ILE A 194 10.31 0.40 9.40
N ARG A 195 10.57 1.63 9.85
CA ARG A 195 10.31 2.08 11.21
C ARG A 195 9.56 3.40 11.15
N PRO A 196 8.42 3.51 11.85
CA PRO A 196 7.74 4.79 11.95
C PRO A 196 8.64 5.85 12.60
N ILE A 197 8.47 7.11 12.20
CA ILE A 197 9.33 8.24 12.63
C ILE A 197 9.36 8.36 14.15
N HIS A 198 8.22 8.20 14.82
CA HIS A 198 8.12 8.34 16.27
C HIS A 198 8.98 7.36 17.08
N VAL A 199 9.50 6.28 16.47
CA VAL A 199 10.38 5.31 17.14
C VAL A 199 11.78 5.88 17.32
N ARG A 200 12.26 6.70 16.37
CA ARG A 200 13.60 7.30 16.35
C ARG A 200 13.61 8.63 15.60
N PRO A 201 12.86 9.65 16.06
CA PRO A 201 12.62 10.85 15.27
C PRO A 201 13.90 11.64 15.02
N ARG A 202 14.86 11.63 15.97
CA ARG A 202 16.18 12.26 15.78
C ARG A 202 16.92 11.67 14.59
N GLU A 203 16.94 10.34 14.43
CA GLU A 203 17.58 9.71 13.26
C GLU A 203 16.96 10.27 11.96
N PHE A 204 15.64 10.39 11.86
CA PHE A 204 14.99 10.90 10.65
C PHE A 204 15.25 12.39 10.33
N PHE A 205 15.47 13.22 11.35
CA PHE A 205 15.66 14.66 11.17
C PHE A 205 17.14 15.09 11.19
N GLU A 206 18.02 14.30 11.79
CA GLU A 206 19.47 14.51 11.84
C GLU A 206 20.21 13.75 10.74
N GLU A 207 19.66 12.62 10.26
CA GLU A 207 20.23 11.90 9.12
C GLU A 207 20.16 12.81 7.91
N LYS A 208 21.32 13.40 7.59
CA LYS A 208 21.61 13.88 6.26
C LYS A 208 21.42 12.66 5.39
N VAL A 209 20.32 12.60 4.66
CA VAL A 209 20.11 11.60 3.64
C VAL A 209 21.24 11.84 2.63
N GLU A 210 22.35 11.10 2.79
CA GLU A 210 23.59 11.35 2.06
C GLU A 210 23.33 11.12 0.57
N GLU A 211 23.76 12.10 -0.22
CA GLU A 211 23.63 12.22 -1.68
C GLU A 211 22.20 12.57 -2.16
N GLU A 212 22.02 13.86 -2.48
CA GLU A 212 20.82 14.48 -3.10
C GLU A 212 19.57 14.74 -2.23
N SER A 213 19.66 14.66 -0.90
CA SER A 213 18.51 15.07 -0.08
C SER A 213 18.19 16.56 -0.21
N VAL A 214 17.03 16.85 -0.79
CA VAL A 214 16.51 18.21 -1.06
C VAL A 214 16.21 18.99 0.23
N ILE A 215 16.08 18.32 1.36
CA ILE A 215 15.57 18.91 2.61
C ILE A 215 16.73 19.30 3.52
N ASN A 216 16.81 20.58 3.87
CA ASN A 216 17.75 21.08 4.84
C ASN A 216 16.98 21.49 6.09
N PHE A 217 16.76 20.56 7.03
CA PHE A 217 15.91 20.79 8.20
C PHE A 217 16.35 22.00 9.03
N ASP A 218 17.67 22.26 9.17
CA ASP A 218 18.17 23.43 9.90
C ASP A 218 17.75 24.75 9.24
N LYS A 219 17.64 24.76 7.91
CA LYS A 219 17.26 25.95 7.13
C LYS A 219 15.75 26.06 6.97
N ASP A 220 15.08 24.96 6.66
CA ASP A 220 13.68 24.92 6.30
C ASP A 220 12.78 24.87 7.55
N TYR A 221 13.30 24.34 8.67
CA TYR A 221 12.62 24.20 9.95
C TYR A 221 13.54 24.59 11.12
N PRO A 222 13.91 25.88 11.25
CA PRO A 222 14.76 26.33 12.35
C PRO A 222 14.09 26.06 13.70
N GLY A 223 14.83 25.49 14.66
CA GLY A 223 14.27 25.15 15.97
C GLY A 223 13.67 23.73 16.06
N LEU A 224 13.71 22.94 14.97
CA LEU A 224 13.01 21.65 14.91
C LEU A 224 13.55 20.65 15.92
N LEU A 225 14.88 20.57 16.08
CA LEU A 225 15.50 19.64 17.02
C LEU A 225 15.25 20.05 18.48
N GLU A 226 15.26 21.35 18.78
CA GLU A 226 14.91 21.85 20.12
C GLU A 226 13.45 21.54 20.46
N LYS A 227 12.53 21.74 19.52
CA LYS A 227 11.12 21.36 19.70
C LYS A 227 10.95 19.86 19.83
N LEU A 228 11.73 19.06 19.11
CA LEU A 228 11.65 17.61 19.15
C LEU A 228 11.94 17.07 20.55
N ASP A 229 12.92 17.68 21.24
CA ASP A 229 13.29 17.31 22.59
C ASP A 229 12.15 17.50 23.60
N GLU A 230 11.20 18.41 23.33
CA GLU A 230 10.01 18.54 24.16
C GLU A 230 9.12 17.29 24.13
N TYR A 231 9.19 16.46 23.08
CA TYR A 231 8.36 15.26 22.89
C TYR A 231 9.06 13.96 23.28
N LEU A 232 10.37 13.99 23.50
CA LEU A 232 11.17 12.84 23.88
C LEU A 232 11.24 12.73 25.41
N PRO A 233 10.79 11.61 26.00
CA PRO A 233 11.01 11.35 27.42
C PRO A 233 12.50 11.36 27.77
N GLU A 234 12.85 11.76 28.99
CA GLU A 234 14.24 11.66 29.48
C GLU A 234 14.77 10.23 29.31
N ASN A 235 15.87 10.08 28.56
CA ASN A 235 16.51 8.80 28.22
C ASN A 235 15.73 7.89 27.25
N SER A 236 14.76 8.42 26.50
CA SER A 236 14.06 7.70 25.44
C SER A 236 14.34 8.32 24.08
N ASN A 237 14.59 7.47 23.09
CA ASN A 237 14.66 7.88 21.68
C ASN A 237 13.30 7.76 20.97
N GLU A 238 12.24 7.39 21.70
CA GLU A 238 10.91 7.16 21.16
C GLU A 238 9.89 8.13 21.78
N VAL A 239 8.99 8.65 20.93
CA VAL A 239 7.86 9.48 21.37
C VAL A 239 6.84 8.60 22.10
N SER A 240 6.49 9.01 23.31
CA SER A 240 5.53 8.29 24.15
C SER A 240 4.18 8.11 23.45
N ALA A 241 3.55 6.94 23.65
CA ALA A 241 2.28 6.62 23.01
C ALA A 241 1.21 7.71 23.21
N ASP A 242 1.23 8.38 24.36
CA ASP A 242 0.31 9.46 24.76
C ASP A 242 0.58 10.81 24.08
N ARG A 243 1.73 10.99 23.42
CA ARG A 243 2.03 12.22 22.65
C ARG A 243 2.21 12.01 21.16
N ARG A 244 2.14 10.76 20.67
CA ARG A 244 2.34 10.43 19.25
C ARG A 244 1.45 11.23 18.30
N LEU A 245 0.14 11.34 18.56
CA LEU A 245 -0.75 12.07 17.64
C LEU A 245 -0.45 13.57 17.58
N GLU A 246 -0.13 14.17 18.73
CA GLU A 246 0.28 15.57 18.81
C GLU A 246 1.61 15.79 18.10
N PHE A 247 2.56 14.87 18.28
CA PHE A 247 3.83 14.87 17.56
C PHE A 247 3.62 14.84 16.04
N TYR A 248 2.84 13.90 15.51
CA TYR A 248 2.60 13.83 14.06
C TYR A 248 1.83 15.04 13.52
N LYS A 249 1.01 15.70 14.35
CA LYS A 249 0.33 16.94 13.98
C LYS A 249 1.30 18.12 13.93
N GLU A 250 2.09 18.32 14.99
CA GLU A 250 3.05 19.42 15.11
C GLU A 250 4.14 19.33 14.04
N PHE A 251 4.69 18.13 13.81
CA PHE A 251 5.75 17.88 12.84
C PHE A 251 5.25 17.42 11.47
N SER A 252 3.97 17.65 11.16
CA SER A 252 3.33 17.18 9.91
C SER A 252 4.05 17.62 8.64
N GLY A 253 4.52 18.88 8.57
CA GLY A 253 5.31 19.40 7.44
C GLY A 253 6.62 18.62 7.22
N PRO A 254 7.57 18.66 8.19
CA PRO A 254 8.82 17.91 8.10
C PRO A 254 8.61 16.42 7.84
N ILE A 255 7.66 15.79 8.53
CA ILE A 255 7.34 14.37 8.35
C ILE A 255 6.86 14.09 6.93
N GLY A 256 5.99 14.93 6.37
CA GLY A 256 5.53 14.78 4.99
C GLY A 256 6.67 14.88 3.98
N GLU A 257 7.66 15.73 4.22
CA GLU A 257 8.85 15.80 3.37
C GLU A 257 9.73 14.57 3.51
N VAL A 258 10.00 14.10 4.74
CA VAL A 258 10.73 12.85 5.01
C VAL A 258 10.08 11.67 4.28
N LEU A 259 8.74 11.55 4.37
CA LEU A 259 8.00 10.44 3.76
C LEU A 259 8.06 10.48 2.24
N ARG A 260 8.00 11.66 1.62
CA ARG A 260 8.17 11.81 0.17
C ARG A 260 9.61 11.55 -0.28
N ALA A 261 10.60 11.97 0.51
CA ALA A 261 12.01 11.75 0.20
C ALA A 261 12.41 10.27 0.33
N HIS A 262 11.88 9.57 1.34
CA HIS A 262 12.16 8.15 1.60
C HIS A 262 11.78 7.22 0.44
N GLN A 263 10.81 7.61 -0.39
CA GLN A 263 10.41 6.87 -1.59
C GLN A 263 11.59 6.62 -2.54
N ASN A 264 12.60 7.48 -2.52
CA ASN A 264 13.75 7.39 -3.43
C ASN A 264 14.91 6.56 -2.84
N LEU A 265 14.85 6.15 -1.57
CA LEU A 265 15.98 5.51 -0.88
C LEU A 265 16.04 3.99 -1.03
N ASN A 266 15.08 3.36 -1.72
CA ASN A 266 14.98 1.90 -1.84
C ASN A 266 14.92 1.17 -0.48
N VAL A 267 14.33 1.84 0.52
CA VAL A 267 14.12 1.34 1.88
C VAL A 267 12.62 1.11 2.06
N PHE A 268 12.20 -0.15 2.22
CA PHE A 268 10.78 -0.53 2.10
C PHE A 268 10.24 -1.10 3.40
N SER A 269 9.02 -0.71 3.77
CA SER A 269 8.31 -1.29 4.90
C SER A 269 8.07 -2.79 4.72
N LYS A 270 7.78 -3.50 5.81
CA LYS A 270 7.46 -4.94 5.73
C LYS A 270 6.23 -5.22 4.87
N ASP A 271 5.27 -4.30 4.83
CA ASP A 271 4.05 -4.47 4.05
C ASP A 271 4.34 -4.20 2.56
N GLU A 272 5.16 -3.19 2.26
CA GLU A 272 5.68 -2.91 0.91
C GLU A 272 6.49 -4.08 0.36
N GLU A 273 7.39 -4.65 1.18
CA GLU A 273 8.15 -5.86 0.85
C GLU A 273 7.28 -7.12 0.75
N ALA A 274 6.15 -7.20 1.45
CA ALA A 274 5.26 -8.36 1.35
C ALA A 274 4.48 -8.35 0.03
N TYR A 275 4.05 -7.17 -0.42
CA TYR A 275 3.16 -7.00 -1.57
C TYR A 275 3.86 -6.54 -2.86
N GLY A 276 5.15 -6.16 -2.79
CA GLY A 276 5.91 -5.70 -3.96
C GLY A 276 5.47 -4.32 -4.42
N ILE A 277 5.06 -3.49 -3.47
CA ILE A 277 4.51 -2.17 -3.71
C ILE A 277 5.30 -1.11 -2.96
N ASP A 278 5.08 0.13 -3.34
CA ASP A 278 5.56 1.32 -2.68
C ASP A 278 4.34 2.20 -2.34
N VAL A 279 4.16 2.52 -1.06
CA VAL A 279 3.05 3.31 -0.54
C VAL A 279 3.44 4.78 -0.59
N LEU A 280 3.01 5.43 -1.66
CA LEU A 280 3.39 6.79 -1.99
C LEU A 280 2.66 7.84 -1.18
N GLU A 281 1.40 7.60 -0.82
CA GLU A 281 0.61 8.58 -0.07
C GLU A 281 -0.51 7.90 0.71
N PHE A 282 -0.75 8.39 1.92
CA PHE A 282 -1.94 8.08 2.69
C PHE A 282 -2.66 9.40 2.98
N THR A 283 -3.89 9.55 2.50
CA THR A 283 -4.70 10.75 2.71
C THR A 283 -5.94 10.40 3.51
N LEU A 284 -6.15 11.09 4.64
CA LEU A 284 -7.35 10.93 5.44
C LEU A 284 -8.46 11.81 4.85
N GLU A 285 -9.54 11.21 4.37
CA GLU A 285 -10.67 11.97 3.80
C GLU A 285 -11.67 12.36 4.90
N GLU A 286 -12.00 11.40 5.76
CA GLU A 286 -13.00 11.59 6.80
C GLU A 286 -12.64 10.77 8.04
N LEU A 287 -12.75 11.42 9.21
CA LEU A 287 -12.62 10.77 10.51
C LEU A 287 -13.71 11.33 11.41
N GLY A 288 -14.76 10.53 11.62
CA GLY A 288 -16.00 11.00 12.20
C GLY A 288 -16.62 10.00 13.16
N VAL A 289 -17.52 10.48 14.02
CA VAL A 289 -18.48 9.62 14.71
C VAL A 289 -19.58 9.23 13.73
N THR A 290 -20.07 7.99 13.76
CA THR A 290 -21.17 7.60 12.87
C THR A 290 -22.44 8.39 13.20
N GLU A 291 -23.27 8.74 12.21
CA GLU A 291 -24.52 9.50 12.39
C GLU A 291 -25.43 8.93 13.51
N THR A 292 -25.46 7.61 13.66
CA THR A 292 -26.22 6.93 14.73
C THR A 292 -25.68 7.22 16.13
N THR A 293 -24.37 7.33 16.27
CA THR A 293 -23.69 7.64 17.53
C THR A 293 -23.77 9.14 17.80
N GLU A 294 -23.72 9.98 16.77
CA GLU A 294 -23.95 11.42 16.88
C GLU A 294 -25.36 11.74 17.39
N LYS A 295 -26.40 11.12 16.81
CA LYS A 295 -27.79 11.22 17.30
C LYS A 295 -27.95 10.71 18.74
N ALA A 296 -27.29 9.61 19.09
CA ALA A 296 -27.31 9.09 20.46
C ALA A 296 -26.65 10.06 21.45
N MET A 297 -25.55 10.70 21.05
CA MET A 297 -24.86 11.71 21.86
C MET A 297 -25.67 12.98 22.02
N GLU A 298 -26.31 13.46 20.95
CA GLU A 298 -27.16 14.63 21.00
C GLU A 298 -28.36 14.39 21.92
N SER A 299 -28.96 13.20 21.85
CA SER A 299 -30.01 12.75 22.78
C SER A 299 -29.52 12.70 24.23
N ASP A 300 -28.36 12.09 24.51
CA ASP A 300 -27.79 12.04 25.88
C ASP A 300 -27.42 13.43 26.41
N ARG A 301 -26.90 14.31 25.55
CA ARG A 301 -26.60 15.71 25.89
C ARG A 301 -27.87 16.45 26.24
N ASN A 302 -28.93 16.31 25.45
CA ASN A 302 -30.23 16.89 25.72
C ASN A 302 -30.80 16.36 27.03
N ALA A 303 -30.75 15.05 27.27
CA ALA A 303 -31.19 14.43 28.53
C ALA A 303 -30.42 14.94 29.76
N LYS A 304 -29.10 15.16 29.66
CA LYS A 304 -28.27 15.74 30.73
C LYS A 304 -28.61 17.20 31.02
N VAL A 305 -28.80 18.01 29.97
CA VAL A 305 -29.21 19.41 30.13
C VAL A 305 -30.58 19.49 30.80
N ILE A 306 -31.54 18.68 30.33
CA ILE A 306 -32.87 18.58 30.90
C ILE A 306 -32.82 18.14 32.37
N SER A 307 -32.14 17.06 32.70
CA SER A 307 -32.05 16.58 34.10
C SER A 307 -31.34 17.56 35.03
N THR A 308 -30.35 18.31 34.53
CA THR A 308 -29.68 19.37 35.30
C THR A 308 -30.61 20.56 35.53
N ALA A 309 -31.37 20.96 34.51
CA ALA A 309 -32.38 22.02 34.63
C ALA A 309 -33.47 21.62 35.63
N VAL A 310 -34.03 20.41 35.52
CA VAL A 310 -35.02 19.86 36.46
C VAL A 310 -34.49 19.86 37.89
N ARG A 311 -33.24 19.42 38.11
CA ARG A 311 -32.62 19.43 39.45
C ARG A 311 -32.43 20.84 40.00
N ARG A 312 -32.13 21.81 39.14
CA ARG A 312 -32.00 23.22 39.53
C ARG A 312 -33.37 23.78 39.94
N THR A 313 -34.39 23.59 39.13
CA THR A 313 -35.76 24.02 39.43
C THR A 313 -36.30 23.35 40.69
N ALA A 314 -36.01 22.06 40.90
CA ALA A 314 -36.40 21.35 42.12
C ALA A 314 -35.74 21.93 43.39
N ARG A 315 -34.49 22.43 43.29
CA ARG A 315 -33.84 23.14 44.40
C ARG A 315 -34.48 24.49 44.66
N GLU A 316 -34.75 25.26 43.61
CA GLU A 316 -35.45 26.55 43.71
C GLU A 316 -36.81 26.38 44.42
N ILE A 317 -37.58 25.33 44.07
CA ILE A 317 -38.84 25.00 44.74
C ILE A 317 -38.66 24.66 46.23
N LEU A 318 -37.60 23.92 46.59
CA LEU A 318 -37.31 23.57 47.99
C LEU A 318 -36.92 24.79 48.83
N ASP A 319 -36.19 25.73 48.23
CA ASP A 319 -35.75 26.96 48.89
C ASP A 319 -36.91 27.95 49.07
N ASP A 320 -37.80 28.06 48.08
CA ASP A 320 -38.93 29.01 48.10
C ASP A 320 -40.15 28.53 48.91
N LEU A 321 -40.31 27.21 49.09
CA LEU A 321 -41.49 26.61 49.74
C LEU A 321 -41.11 25.72 50.93
N PRO A 322 -40.91 26.28 52.14
CA PRO A 322 -40.62 25.50 53.34
C PRO A 322 -41.78 24.54 53.65
N GLY A 323 -41.49 23.23 53.64
CA GLY A 323 -42.44 22.15 53.93
C GLY A 323 -42.76 21.23 52.74
N VAL A 324 -42.27 21.53 51.54
CA VAL A 324 -42.37 20.62 50.38
C VAL A 324 -41.32 19.52 50.50
N SER A 325 -41.72 18.27 50.27
CA SER A 325 -40.78 17.15 50.29
C SER A 325 -39.90 17.13 49.02
N PRO A 326 -38.64 16.66 49.09
CA PRO A 326 -37.74 16.59 47.93
C PRO A 326 -38.34 15.87 46.72
N GLN A 327 -39.08 14.77 46.94
CA GLN A 327 -39.79 14.06 45.87
C GLN A 327 -40.86 14.92 45.20
N ARG A 328 -41.67 15.68 45.96
CA ARG A 328 -42.70 16.56 45.38
C ARG A 328 -42.07 17.69 44.58
N ALA A 329 -40.99 18.29 45.07
CA ALA A 329 -40.27 19.34 44.35
C ALA A 329 -39.70 18.82 43.02
N LEU A 330 -39.17 17.60 43.01
CA LEU A 330 -38.68 16.95 41.78
C LEU A 330 -39.82 16.69 40.78
N THR A 331 -40.93 16.10 41.22
CA THR A 331 -42.09 15.83 40.35
C THR A 331 -42.70 17.13 39.79
N SER A 332 -42.76 18.20 40.58
CA SER A 332 -43.21 19.51 40.12
C SER A 332 -42.25 20.13 39.10
N ALA A 333 -40.93 19.99 39.29
CA ALA A 333 -39.92 20.44 38.34
C ALA A 333 -39.96 19.65 37.01
N GLU A 334 -40.21 18.33 37.07
CA GLU A 334 -40.40 17.46 35.90
C GLU A 334 -41.66 17.84 35.10
N ALA A 335 -42.77 18.14 35.79
CA ALA A 335 -44.00 18.61 35.17
C ALA A 335 -43.84 20.00 34.52
N ALA A 336 -43.17 20.94 35.20
CA ALA A 336 -42.94 22.29 34.68
C ALA A 336 -41.98 22.32 33.46
N SER A 337 -41.05 21.36 33.40
CA SER A 337 -40.08 21.25 32.30
C SER A 337 -40.62 20.52 31.06
N GLY A 338 -41.89 20.06 31.09
CA GLY A 338 -42.49 19.26 30.00
C GLY A 338 -41.92 17.84 29.87
N VAL A 339 -41.07 17.41 30.80
CA VAL A 339 -40.42 16.09 30.80
C VAL A 339 -41.42 14.99 31.12
N ALA A 340 -42.42 15.30 31.94
CA ALA A 340 -43.52 14.40 32.26
C ALA A 340 -44.35 13.97 31.03
N GLU A 341 -44.35 14.77 29.95
CA GLU A 341 -45.03 14.40 28.69
C GLU A 341 -44.12 13.57 27.76
N GLN A 342 -42.79 13.67 27.87
CA GLN A 342 -41.84 12.99 26.97
C GLN A 342 -41.51 11.54 27.34
N THR A 343 -41.86 11.07 28.55
CA THR A 343 -41.67 9.65 28.95
C THR A 343 -42.72 8.68 28.38
N ASN A 344 -43.68 9.17 27.58
CA ASN A 344 -44.64 8.31 26.88
C ASN A 344 -44.08 7.78 25.55
N TYR A 345 -43.02 6.98 25.62
CA TYR A 345 -42.67 6.05 24.54
C TYR A 345 -42.53 4.63 25.09
N VAL A 346 -43.63 3.90 24.91
CA VAL A 346 -43.83 2.44 24.71
C VAL A 346 -42.93 1.49 25.52
N VAL A 347 -43.49 0.97 26.61
CA VAL A 347 -43.30 -0.44 27.00
C VAL A 347 -44.58 -1.17 26.60
N GLU A 348 -44.51 -2.00 25.55
CA GLU A 348 -45.58 -2.95 25.25
C GLU A 348 -45.73 -3.92 26.42
N GLY A 349 -46.95 -4.00 26.96
CA GLY A 349 -47.37 -5.07 27.86
C GLY A 349 -47.70 -4.62 29.28
N GLY A 350 -48.96 -4.26 29.50
CA GLY A 350 -49.53 -4.15 30.85
C GLY A 350 -50.64 -3.11 30.94
N GLU A 351 -51.89 -3.57 30.91
CA GLU A 351 -53.09 -2.76 31.11
C GLU A 351 -52.97 -1.84 32.34
N HIS A 352 -53.20 -0.52 32.20
CA HIS A 352 -53.77 0.28 33.27
C HIS A 352 -54.55 1.50 32.73
N LYS A 353 -55.73 1.72 33.34
CA LYS A 353 -56.74 2.74 33.00
C LYS A 353 -56.19 4.17 33.11
N PRO A 354 -56.64 5.12 32.26
CA PRO A 354 -56.26 6.51 32.39
C PRO A 354 -56.92 7.14 33.64
N LEU A 355 -56.09 7.75 34.49
CA LEU A 355 -56.53 8.70 35.51
C LEU A 355 -56.68 10.07 34.85
N VAL A 356 -57.94 10.48 34.64
CA VAL A 356 -58.30 11.83 34.20
C VAL A 356 -57.90 12.82 35.27
N LEU A 357 -56.83 13.59 35.05
CA LEU A 357 -56.55 14.80 35.82
C LEU A 357 -57.29 15.98 35.18
N LEU A 358 -58.33 16.40 35.88
CA LEU A 358 -59.08 17.63 35.62
C LEU A 358 -58.13 18.83 35.63
N GLY A 359 -57.98 19.49 34.48
CA GLY A 359 -57.36 20.81 34.41
C GLY A 359 -58.17 21.84 35.19
N LYS A 360 -57.51 22.54 36.11
CA LYS A 360 -57.85 23.93 36.45
C LYS A 360 -57.06 24.78 35.44
N GLY A 361 -57.69 25.53 34.54
CA GLY A 361 -58.53 26.69 34.85
C GLY A 361 -57.61 27.91 34.83
N ALA A 362 -57.77 28.73 33.77
CA ALA A 362 -56.99 29.92 33.43
C ALA A 362 -56.84 30.96 34.55
#